data_AF-A0AAN8WJL4-F1
#
_entry.id   AF-A0AAN8WJL4-F1
#
_cell.length_a   1.000
_cell.length_b   1.000
_cell.length_c   1.000
_cell.angle_alpha   90.00
_cell.angle_beta   90.00
_cell.angle_gamma   90.00
#
_symmetry.space_group_name_H-M   'P 1'
#
loop_
_entity.id
_entity.type
_entity.pdbx_description
1 polymer ?
#
loop_
_entity_poly.entity_id
_entity_poly.type
_entity_poly.pdbx_seq_one_letter_code
_entity_poly.pdbx_strand_id
1 'polypeptide(L)'
;MVETFDIKTKTYVAPETPLLTAFDWHLHPREMPLPQDAKDKLPLPFLSPLLPSSVFAISRLHFKNLHSHDPAIKTWAAARFELSLKVSQESTKY
;
A
#
# COMPACT_ATOMS: atom_id res chain seq x y z
N MET A 1 3.97 -8.00 5.12
CA MET A 1 3.71 -8.74 3.87
C MET A 1 2.29 -9.29 3.94
N VAL A 2 1.56 -9.33 2.84
CA VAL A 2 0.22 -9.95 2.79
C VAL A 2 0.37 -11.30 2.12
N GLU A 3 -0.07 -12.36 2.80
CA GLU A 3 -0.07 -13.72 2.27
C GLU A 3 -1.34 -13.97 1.46
N THR A 4 -1.23 -14.83 0.45
CA THR A 4 -2.38 -15.24 -0.36
C THR A 4 -2.96 -16.52 0.20
N PHE A 5 -4.27 -16.54 0.41
CA PHE A 5 -4.99 -17.77 0.74
C PHE A 5 -5.52 -18.43 -0.53
N ASP A 6 -5.00 -19.61 -0.87
CA ASP A 6 -5.51 -20.41 -1.99
C ASP A 6 -6.78 -21.14 -1.57
N ILE A 7 -7.89 -20.79 -2.22
CA ILE A 7 -9.22 -21.34 -1.90
C ILE A 7 -9.33 -22.83 -2.25
N LYS A 8 -8.65 -23.27 -3.32
CA LYS A 8 -8.72 -24.65 -3.83
C LYS A 8 -7.93 -25.59 -2.94
N THR A 9 -6.70 -25.23 -2.60
CA THR A 9 -5.81 -26.07 -1.77
C THR A 9 -5.99 -25.81 -0.27
N LYS A 10 -6.68 -24.73 0.12
CA LYS A 10 -6.89 -24.29 1.50
C LYS A 10 -5.58 -23.95 2.22
N THR A 11 -4.58 -23.46 1.50
CA THR A 11 -3.24 -23.16 2.03
C THR A 11 -2.91 -21.68 1.93
N TYR A 12 -2.07 -21.19 2.84
CA TYR A 12 -1.46 -19.87 2.73
C TYR A 12 -0.17 -19.95 1.93
N VAL A 13 0.03 -19.01 1.02
CA VAL A 13 1.23 -18.84 0.21
C VAL A 13 1.81 -17.46 0.49
N ALA A 14 2.99 -17.44 1.08
CA ALA A 14 3.79 -16.24 1.26
C ALA A 14 4.70 -16.04 0.04
N PRO A 15 4.82 -14.82 -0.50
CA PRO A 15 5.80 -14.56 -1.54
C PRO A 15 7.22 -14.68 -0.98
N GLU A 16 8.16 -15.16 -1.80
CA GLU A 16 9.57 -15.37 -1.40
C GLU A 16 10.26 -14.08 -0.98
N THR A 17 9.94 -12.98 -1.67
CA THR A 17 10.43 -11.63 -1.34
C THR A 17 9.29 -10.62 -1.37
N PRO A 18 9.30 -9.62 -0.48
CA PRO A 18 8.33 -8.54 -0.53
C PRO A 18 8.50 -7.73 -1.81
N LEU A 19 7.37 -7.27 -2.36
CA LEU A 19 7.31 -6.40 -3.54
C LEU A 19 6.89 -5.00 -3.13
N LEU A 20 7.37 -4.00 -3.88
CA LEU A 20 6.91 -2.62 -3.77
C LEU A 20 5.70 -2.43 -4.69
N THR A 21 4.67 -1.75 -4.21
CA THR A 21 3.48 -1.45 -5.02
C THR A 21 3.53 0.00 -5.49
N ALA A 22 3.55 0.19 -6.81
CA ALA A 22 3.47 1.47 -7.50
C ALA A 22 2.22 1.50 -8.42
N PHE A 23 2.14 2.49 -9.31
CA PHE A 23 1.09 2.58 -10.31
C PHE A 23 1.55 3.28 -11.58
N ASP A 24 0.87 3.01 -12.69
CA ASP A 24 1.12 3.68 -13.98
C ASP A 24 0.25 4.95 -14.15
N TRP A 25 0.46 5.65 -15.28
CA TRP A 25 -0.26 6.89 -15.61
C TRP A 25 -1.77 6.72 -15.77
N HIS A 26 -2.27 5.49 -15.91
CA HIS A 26 -3.69 5.18 -15.94
C HIS A 26 -4.24 4.76 -14.57
N LEU A 27 -3.44 4.93 -13.50
CA LEU A 27 -3.77 4.52 -12.14
C LEU A 27 -4.01 3.00 -12.01
N HIS A 28 -3.31 2.19 -12.80
CA HIS A 28 -3.28 0.74 -12.56
C HIS A 28 -2.13 0.40 -11.61
N PRO A 29 -2.37 -0.43 -10.57
CA PRO A 29 -1.30 -0.89 -9.69
C PRO A 29 -0.26 -1.70 -10.46
N ARG A 30 1.00 -1.55 -10.07
CA ARG A 30 2.14 -2.30 -10.59
C ARG A 30 2.97 -2.81 -9.41
N GLU A 31 3.32 -4.09 -9.44
CA GLU A 31 4.29 -4.65 -8.50
C GLU A 31 5.70 -4.51 -9.09
N MET A 32 6.63 -4.08 -8.26
CA MET A 32 8.01 -3.83 -8.63
C MET A 32 8.95 -4.52 -7.66
N PRO A 33 10.13 -4.97 -8.12
CA PRO A 33 11.16 -5.47 -7.22
C PRO A 33 11.59 -4.36 -6.26
N LEU A 34 11.90 -4.73 -5.02
CA LEU A 34 12.45 -3.77 -4.06
C LEU A 34 13.79 -3.21 -4.53
N PRO A 35 14.06 -1.92 -4.26
CA PRO A 35 15.41 -1.36 -4.34
C PRO A 35 16.41 -2.16 -3.50
N GLN A 36 17.68 -2.19 -3.90
CA GLN A 36 18.70 -3.01 -3.24
C GLN A 36 18.90 -2.62 -1.77
N ASP A 37 18.91 -1.32 -1.47
CA ASP A 37 19.04 -0.80 -0.11
C ASP A 37 17.88 -1.21 0.81
N ALA A 38 16.67 -1.39 0.27
CA ALA A 38 15.53 -1.90 1.01
C ALA A 38 15.63 -3.42 1.21
N LYS A 39 16.11 -4.17 0.20
CA LYS A 39 16.35 -5.62 0.31
C LYS A 39 17.36 -5.94 1.41
N ASP A 40 18.46 -5.21 1.45
CA ASP A 40 19.56 -5.41 2.41
C ASP A 40 19.14 -5.14 3.86
N LYS A 41 18.06 -4.38 4.07
CA LYS A 41 17.53 -4.00 5.39
C LYS A 41 16.36 -4.85 5.85
N LEU A 42 15.93 -5.86 5.08
CA LEU A 42 14.85 -6.73 5.51
C LEU A 42 15.20 -7.39 6.87
N PRO A 43 14.23 -7.49 7.80
CA PRO A 43 12.80 -7.28 7.65
C PRO A 43 12.28 -5.87 8.02
N LEU A 44 13.15 -4.85 8.04
CA LEU A 44 12.73 -3.49 8.39
C LEU A 44 11.67 -2.93 7.40
N PRO A 45 10.75 -2.05 7.86
CA PRO A 45 9.78 -1.40 6.98
C PRO A 45 10.45 -0.59 5.87
N PHE A 46 9.81 -0.55 4.71
CA PHE A 46 10.21 0.26 3.55
C PHE A 46 9.02 1.08 3.03
N LEU A 47 9.31 2.14 2.27
CA LEU A 47 8.29 3.01 1.70
C LEU A 47 7.67 2.40 0.44
N SER A 48 6.35 2.51 0.31
CA SER A 48 5.59 2.07 -0.86
C SER A 48 4.76 3.23 -1.40
N PRO A 49 4.85 3.60 -2.70
CA PRO A 49 4.06 4.68 -3.30
C PRO A 49 2.55 4.45 -3.28
N LEU A 50 2.13 3.19 -3.28
CA LEU A 50 0.73 2.78 -3.20
C LEU A 50 0.52 1.78 -2.07
N LEU A 51 -0.61 1.90 -1.38
CA LEU A 51 -1.09 0.87 -0.45
C LEU A 51 -1.33 -0.46 -1.21
N PRO A 52 -0.63 -1.54 -0.84
CA PRO A 52 -0.67 -2.81 -1.57
C PRO A 52 -2.04 -3.51 -1.46
N SER A 53 -2.75 -3.32 -0.35
CA SER A 53 -4.01 -4.00 -0.06
C SER A 53 -4.98 -3.08 0.70
N SER A 54 -6.17 -3.60 1.00
CA SER A 54 -7.15 -2.94 1.89
C SER A 54 -6.78 -3.02 3.38
N VAL A 55 -5.70 -3.73 3.74
CA VAL A 55 -5.26 -3.91 5.12
C VAL A 55 -4.07 -2.99 5.39
N PHE A 56 -4.26 -2.04 6.29
CA PHE A 56 -3.24 -1.08 6.69
C PHE A 56 -3.48 -0.61 8.12
N ALA A 57 -2.49 0.08 8.70
CA ALA A 57 -2.60 0.71 10.01
C ALA A 57 -2.28 2.20 9.89
N ILE A 58 -3.14 3.04 10.46
CA ILE A 58 -2.96 4.49 10.55
C ILE A 58 -3.51 4.99 11.88
N SER A 59 -2.89 6.02 12.46
CA SER A 59 -3.43 6.69 13.64
C SER A 59 -4.81 7.27 13.33
N ARG A 60 -5.79 7.06 14.23
CA ARG A 60 -7.15 7.63 14.09
C ARG A 60 -7.12 9.15 13.99
N LEU A 61 -6.26 9.81 14.74
CA LEU A 61 -6.13 11.27 14.71
C LEU A 61 -5.56 11.73 13.37
N HIS A 62 -4.51 11.06 12.89
CA HIS A 62 -3.92 11.35 11.58
C HIS A 62 -4.92 11.14 10.45
N PHE A 63 -5.64 10.02 10.45
CA PHE A 63 -6.68 9.74 9.46
C PHE A 63 -7.78 10.81 9.42
N LYS A 64 -8.18 11.35 10.59
CA LYS A 64 -9.11 12.48 10.67
C LYS A 64 -8.50 13.76 10.11
N ASN A 65 -7.25 14.06 10.42
CA ASN A 65 -6.55 15.26 9.91
C ASN A 65 -6.36 15.21 8.38
N LEU A 66 -6.26 14.02 7.81
CA LEU A 66 -6.30 13.77 6.36
C LEU A 66 -7.71 13.91 5.75
N HIS A 67 -8.68 14.38 6.53
CA HIS A 67 -10.09 14.50 6.16
C HIS A 67 -10.76 13.15 5.83
N SER A 68 -10.26 12.05 6.41
CA SER A 68 -10.76 10.69 6.18
C SER A 68 -10.84 10.34 4.68
N HIS A 69 -11.66 9.36 4.29
CA HIS A 69 -11.96 9.10 2.88
C HIS A 69 -12.98 10.09 2.33
N ASP A 70 -12.81 10.49 1.06
CA ASP A 70 -13.79 11.26 0.31
C ASP A 70 -15.10 10.45 0.16
N PRO A 71 -16.24 10.96 0.66
CA PRO A 71 -17.54 10.29 0.54
C PRO A 71 -18.01 10.05 -0.90
N ALA A 72 -17.48 10.77 -1.89
CA ALA A 72 -17.77 10.58 -3.30
C ALA A 72 -17.11 9.31 -3.88
N ILE A 73 -16.04 8.81 -3.25
CA ILE A 73 -15.36 7.58 -3.67
C ILE A 73 -16.20 6.37 -3.25
N LYS A 74 -16.60 5.56 -4.23
CA LYS A 74 -17.48 4.39 -4.03
C LYS A 74 -16.77 3.04 -4.12
N THR A 75 -15.47 3.02 -4.45
CA THR A 75 -14.72 1.76 -4.62
C THR A 75 -13.49 1.74 -3.73
N TRP A 76 -13.18 0.56 -3.18
CA TRP A 76 -11.95 0.37 -2.40
C TRP A 76 -10.69 0.60 -3.23
N ALA A 77 -10.75 0.23 -4.52
CA ALA A 77 -9.65 0.45 -5.45
C ALA A 77 -9.28 1.94 -5.56
N ALA A 78 -10.26 2.84 -5.64
CA ALA A 78 -10.01 4.28 -5.67
C ALA A 78 -9.63 4.83 -4.28
N ALA A 79 -10.26 4.33 -3.21
CA ALA A 79 -9.98 4.78 -1.83
C ALA A 79 -8.52 4.55 -1.41
N ARG A 80 -7.89 3.44 -1.85
CA ARG A 80 -6.46 3.22 -1.58
C ARG A 80 -5.55 4.19 -2.31
N PHE A 81 -5.90 4.62 -3.54
CA PHE A 81 -5.13 5.63 -4.28
C PHE A 81 -5.22 6.97 -3.58
N GLU A 82 -6.45 7.38 -3.26
CA GLU A 82 -6.73 8.62 -2.54
C GLU A 82 -5.90 8.71 -1.24
N LEU A 83 -5.95 7.68 -0.39
CA LEU A 83 -5.22 7.68 0.88
C LEU A 83 -3.70 7.68 0.68
N SER A 84 -3.18 6.90 -0.28
CA SER A 84 -1.74 6.86 -0.57
C SER A 84 -1.20 8.22 -1.04
N LEU A 85 -1.97 8.91 -1.89
CA LEU A 85 -1.63 10.23 -2.40
C LEU A 85 -1.70 11.29 -1.29
N LYS A 86 -2.75 11.27 -0.46
CA LYS A 86 -2.90 12.18 0.69
C LYS A 86 -1.69 12.11 1.63
N VAL A 87 -1.30 10.90 2.03
CA VAL A 87 -0.16 10.68 2.94
C VAL A 87 1.16 11.14 2.31
N SER A 88 1.39 10.82 1.04
CA SER A 88 2.66 11.16 0.35
C SER A 88 2.82 12.67 0.12
N GLN A 89 1.73 13.38 -0.17
CA GLN A 89 1.77 14.83 -0.35
C GLN A 89 1.97 15.57 0.99
N GLU A 90 1.45 15.04 2.09
CA GLU A 90 1.66 15.60 3.42
C GLU A 90 3.13 15.45 3.87
N SER A 91 3.74 14.28 3.65
CA SER A 91 5.12 14.03 4.05
C SER A 91 6.15 14.86 3.29
N THR A 92 5.82 15.35 2.10
CA THR A 92 6.71 16.20 1.28
C THR A 92 6.67 17.68 1.71
N LYS A 93 5.81 18.06 2.66
CA LYS A 93 5.71 19.46 3.15
C LYS A 93 6.75 19.81 4.22
N TYR A 94 7.53 18.84 4.67
CA TYR A 94 8.57 18.98 5.70
C TYR A 94 9.87 18.33 5.22
#